data_AF-A0A7T6C1Q0-F1
#
_entry.id   AF-A0A7T6C1Q0-F1
#
_cell.length_a   1.000
_cell.length_b   1.000
_cell.length_c   1.000
_cell.angle_alpha   90.00
_cell.angle_beta   90.00
_cell.angle_gamma   90.00
#
_symmetry.space_group_name_H-M   'P 1'
#
loop_
_entity.id
_entity.type
_entity.pdbx_description
1 polymer ?
#
loop_
_entity_poly.entity_id
_entity_poly.type
_entity_poly.pdbx_seq_one_letter_code
_entity_poly.pdbx_strand_id
1 'polypeptide(L)'
;MDLKFGIVITLIVGVVSIQTDVNTEVYQRDCKLMFTYGYGYNKYFHISEAGTHKGRELTIRFLVRARSDAHLLLSPVQSPSEIMPVYEIVLGAGKNTFSDIRRLRRSSTRATSATKDLLSPIELRAFWVRLDNKGLIEVGKEGEDAPFLFWTDPTPLDIQYFSFCTWTGVVGKWLYDCPIANDTEKIEVVEEKPTTMTEKLRKDLLSNYDPYALPLLHADHRIIIFMHLIYHHVPQHWMDEKIRWNPNDYGGLTDVHIKEHEVWIPEIVLYNSIGHGANILGHSGMTITSEGAVMWSPSATLQVWCNINVSEWPNDEHTCELQLGFWTQREFLELLIVDNQTVMENEEKTRSEWKIVKMEAETLITAKPWIQDVDFDDDSSSPDSLTVRITVRRQSQHYHTLLETPLVVISMLMFLSFWMTPESSNKIGIICICLVLLALLIVTIGTLLPAPADHVPCLQLYSWLMVAGVVILLITTFITCITRYMHSKPPPSLLSLIVSHPIAQNALLLPKLNSEPGKSYNQLEESNDINESSADLSSRIITPSHQEIQQIWILIGTAVDRIACIIYIIFLIIILIKCN
;
A
#
# COMPACT_ATOMS: atom_id res chain seq x y z
N MET A 1 3.27 19.65 11.73
CA MET A 1 1.81 19.62 11.98
C MET A 1 1.22 18.72 10.93
N ASP A 2 1.19 17.43 11.24
CA ASP A 2 0.62 16.38 10.40
C ASP A 2 -0.89 16.33 10.63
N LEU A 3 -1.68 16.54 9.58
CA LEU A 3 -3.09 16.15 9.58
C LEU A 3 -3.29 15.04 8.55
N LYS A 4 -3.18 13.81 9.03
CA LYS A 4 -3.80 12.64 8.41
C LYS A 4 -5.30 12.71 8.70
N PHE A 5 -6.13 12.96 7.69
CA PHE A 5 -7.55 12.67 7.77
C PHE A 5 -7.77 11.20 7.42
N GLY A 6 -7.89 10.35 8.44
CA GLY A 6 -8.47 9.01 8.34
C GLY A 6 -9.90 9.07 8.87
N ILE A 7 -10.89 8.96 7.99
CA ILE A 7 -12.28 8.73 8.40
C ILE A 7 -12.42 7.23 8.62
N VAL A 8 -12.54 6.83 9.89
CA VAL A 8 -12.92 5.47 10.30
C VAL A 8 -14.45 5.42 10.32
N ILE A 9 -15.05 4.71 9.36
CA ILE A 9 -16.47 4.36 9.40
C ILE A 9 -16.57 3.02 10.13
N THR A 10 -16.92 3.06 11.42
CA THR A 10 -17.31 1.88 12.18
C THR A 10 -18.77 1.56 11.87
N LEU A 11 -19.01 0.59 10.99
CA LEU A 11 -20.32 -0.03 10.83
C LEU A 11 -20.41 -1.20 11.82
N ILE A 12 -21.14 -0.98 12.91
CA ILE A 12 -21.60 -2.02 13.82
C ILE A 12 -22.74 -2.76 13.10
N VAL A 13 -22.48 -3.99 12.67
CA VAL A 13 -23.55 -4.97 12.40
C VAL A 13 -23.28 -6.15 13.30
N GLY A 14 -24.13 -6.29 14.32
CA GLY A 14 -24.17 -7.47 15.16
C GLY A 14 -24.62 -8.66 14.34
N VAL A 15 -23.87 -9.75 14.42
CA VAL A 15 -24.35 -11.09 14.12
C VAL A 15 -24.10 -11.93 15.36
N VAL A 16 -25.20 -12.20 16.05
CA VAL A 16 -25.29 -13.29 17.04
C VAL A 16 -25.23 -14.58 16.23
N SER A 17 -24.17 -15.36 16.37
CA SER A 17 -24.16 -16.77 15.94
C SER A 17 -24.15 -17.65 17.18
N ILE A 18 -25.30 -18.23 17.48
CA ILE A 18 -25.42 -19.39 18.36
C ILE A 18 -25.02 -20.59 17.52
N GLN A 19 -23.95 -21.28 17.91
CA GLN A 19 -23.63 -22.59 17.37
C GLN A 19 -23.35 -23.53 18.54
N THR A 20 -24.31 -24.41 18.77
CA THR A 20 -24.23 -25.55 19.67
C THR A 20 -23.41 -26.63 19.00
N ASP A 21 -22.32 -27.08 19.62
CA ASP A 21 -21.78 -28.42 19.40
C ASP A 21 -21.40 -29.00 20.75
N VAL A 22 -21.88 -30.21 20.98
CA VAL A 22 -21.85 -30.86 22.27
C VAL A 22 -21.08 -32.16 22.19
N ASN A 23 -19.88 -32.17 22.77
CA ASN A 23 -19.45 -33.15 23.76
C ASN A 23 -18.00 -32.87 24.22
N THR A 24 -17.88 -31.99 25.19
CA THR A 24 -16.89 -32.10 26.28
C THR A 24 -17.53 -31.54 27.56
N GLU A 25 -18.81 -31.87 27.76
CA GLU A 25 -19.63 -31.40 28.87
C GLU A 25 -19.35 -32.17 30.16
N VAL A 26 -18.27 -31.79 30.85
CA VAL A 26 -18.28 -31.59 32.31
C VAL A 26 -17.43 -30.36 32.70
N TYR A 27 -16.45 -29.95 31.89
CA TYR A 27 -15.59 -28.78 32.19
C TYR A 27 -15.89 -27.52 31.35
N GLN A 28 -16.74 -27.59 30.33
CA GLN A 28 -16.70 -26.63 29.23
C GLN A 28 -17.70 -25.47 29.28
N ARG A 29 -18.52 -25.34 30.33
CA ARG A 29 -19.62 -24.36 30.29
C ARG A 29 -19.21 -22.90 30.46
N ASP A 30 -18.04 -22.57 31.03
CA ASP A 30 -17.57 -21.16 31.09
C ASP A 30 -16.02 -20.99 31.10
N CYS A 31 -15.25 -21.84 30.41
CA CYS A 31 -13.79 -21.62 30.29
C CYS A 31 -13.44 -20.54 29.26
N LYS A 32 -12.36 -19.79 29.49
CA LYS A 32 -11.75 -18.92 28.46
C LYS A 32 -10.91 -19.74 27.49
N LEU A 33 -10.94 -19.36 26.20
CA LEU A 33 -10.28 -20.06 25.09
C LEU A 33 -9.19 -19.19 24.45
N MET A 34 -8.03 -19.78 24.16
CA MET A 34 -6.94 -19.14 23.41
C MET A 34 -6.27 -20.10 22.43
N PHE A 35 -5.84 -19.57 21.28
CA PHE A 35 -5.02 -20.29 20.30
C PHE A 35 -3.63 -19.67 20.20
N THR A 36 -2.62 -20.51 20.02
CA THR A 36 -1.21 -20.11 19.85
C THR A 36 -0.61 -20.80 18.65
N TYR A 37 0.25 -20.07 17.93
CA TYR A 37 1.08 -20.62 16.86
C TYR A 37 2.41 -19.87 16.83
N GLY A 38 3.51 -20.61 16.94
CA GLY A 38 4.84 -20.05 16.94
C GLY A 38 5.28 -19.37 18.24
N TYR A 39 6.59 -19.18 18.35
CA TYR A 39 7.21 -18.69 19.57
C TYR A 39 7.06 -17.17 19.69
N GLY A 40 6.13 -16.73 20.53
CA GLY A 40 5.90 -15.33 20.85
C GLY A 40 4.76 -15.17 21.84
N TYR A 41 5.03 -14.48 22.96
CA TYR A 41 4.01 -14.19 23.98
C TYR A 41 3.31 -12.88 23.61
N ASN A 42 2.18 -12.99 22.92
CA ASN A 42 1.50 -11.82 22.32
C ASN A 42 0.33 -11.29 23.17
N LYS A 43 -0.16 -12.09 24.11
CA LYS A 43 -1.27 -11.71 25.01
C LYS A 43 -0.93 -12.09 26.44
N TYR A 44 -1.08 -11.15 27.36
CA TYR A 44 -0.80 -11.33 28.77
C TYR A 44 -2.06 -11.07 29.58
N PHE A 45 -2.39 -12.01 30.44
CA PHE A 45 -3.60 -12.01 31.26
C PHE A 45 -3.21 -11.75 32.71
N HIS A 46 -4.05 -11.01 33.44
CA HIS A 46 -3.80 -10.80 34.85
C HIS A 46 -4.13 -12.06 35.65
N ILE A 47 -3.38 -12.36 36.70
CA ILE A 47 -3.51 -13.62 37.44
C ILE A 47 -4.87 -13.79 38.13
N SER A 48 -5.54 -12.68 38.46
CA SER A 48 -6.91 -12.67 38.99
C SER A 48 -7.94 -13.27 38.03
N GLU A 49 -7.59 -13.45 36.76
CA GLU A 49 -8.43 -14.03 35.72
C GLU A 49 -8.28 -15.54 35.57
N ALA A 50 -7.49 -16.24 36.39
CA ALA A 50 -7.33 -17.71 36.29
C ALA A 50 -6.78 -18.37 37.57
N GLY A 51 -6.21 -17.58 38.48
CA GLY A 51 -5.58 -18.06 39.71
C GLY A 51 -6.58 -18.24 40.84
N THR A 52 -6.67 -19.45 41.39
CA THR A 52 -7.36 -19.64 42.68
C THR A 52 -6.36 -19.38 43.81
N HIS A 53 -6.58 -18.34 44.60
CA HIS A 53 -5.78 -18.10 45.81
C HIS A 53 -6.38 -18.87 46.99
N LYS A 54 -5.81 -20.03 47.35
CA LYS A 54 -6.06 -20.66 48.64
C LYS A 54 -5.01 -20.15 49.64
N GLY A 55 -5.31 -19.02 50.28
CA GLY A 55 -4.40 -18.38 51.22
C GLY A 55 -3.19 -17.74 50.53
N ARG A 56 -2.01 -18.35 50.66
CA ARG A 56 -0.70 -17.84 50.20
C ARG A 56 -0.10 -18.72 49.09
N GLU A 57 -0.91 -19.46 48.37
CA GLU A 57 -0.47 -20.35 47.28
C GLU A 57 -1.24 -19.95 46.01
N LEU A 58 -0.50 -19.75 44.91
CA LEU A 58 -1.06 -19.45 43.61
C LEU A 58 -1.20 -20.74 42.82
N THR A 59 -2.42 -21.13 42.48
CA THR A 59 -2.69 -22.28 41.60
C THR A 59 -3.30 -21.81 40.29
N ILE A 60 -2.68 -22.18 39.17
CA ILE A 60 -3.17 -21.95 37.81
C ILE A 60 -3.53 -23.30 37.21
N ARG A 61 -4.76 -23.44 36.71
CA ARG A 61 -5.22 -24.63 35.98
C ARG A 61 -5.50 -24.27 34.53
N PHE A 62 -5.07 -25.12 33.62
CA PHE A 62 -5.31 -24.94 32.20
C PHE A 62 -5.34 -26.29 31.49
N LEU A 63 -5.99 -26.32 30.33
CA LEU A 63 -5.97 -27.44 29.41
C LEU A 63 -5.25 -27.00 28.15
N VAL A 64 -4.46 -27.90 27.58
CA VAL A 64 -3.78 -27.66 26.31
C VAL A 64 -3.86 -28.87 25.40
N ARG A 65 -4.14 -28.59 24.12
CA ARG A 65 -4.00 -29.53 23.01
C ARG A 65 -2.92 -29.00 22.08
N ALA A 66 -1.82 -29.73 21.99
CA ALA A 66 -0.67 -29.40 21.17
C ALA A 66 0.14 -30.69 20.90
N ARG A 67 0.79 -30.79 19.74
CA ARG A 67 1.64 -31.96 19.43
C ARG A 67 2.90 -32.04 20.28
N SER A 68 3.44 -30.89 20.70
CA SER A 68 4.65 -30.74 21.51
C SER A 68 4.82 -29.28 21.95
N ASP A 69 5.83 -28.99 22.77
CA ASP A 69 6.37 -27.66 23.07
C ASP A 69 5.29 -26.60 23.36
N ALA A 70 4.47 -26.87 24.40
CA ALA A 70 3.49 -25.92 24.92
C ALA A 70 4.12 -25.09 26.04
N HIS A 71 4.09 -23.76 25.92
CA HIS A 71 4.81 -22.86 26.82
C HIS A 71 3.85 -22.00 27.63
N LEU A 72 4.00 -22.02 28.95
CA LEU A 72 3.37 -21.11 29.89
C LEU A 72 4.43 -20.15 30.45
N LEU A 73 4.16 -18.85 30.38
CA LEU A 73 4.99 -17.80 30.95
C LEU A 73 4.30 -17.17 32.14
N LEU A 74 5.02 -17.04 33.25
CA LEU A 74 4.59 -16.31 34.45
C LEU A 74 5.49 -15.09 34.65
N SER A 75 4.90 -13.92 34.84
CA SER A 75 5.61 -12.64 34.84
C SER A 75 5.10 -11.71 35.95
N PRO A 76 5.98 -10.90 36.57
CA PRO A 76 5.57 -9.80 37.46
C PRO A 76 4.91 -8.64 36.73
N VAL A 77 5.14 -8.50 35.42
CA VAL A 77 4.64 -7.38 34.61
C VAL A 77 3.92 -7.85 33.36
N GLN A 78 3.04 -7.02 32.80
CA GLN A 78 2.20 -7.35 31.65
C GLN A 78 2.96 -7.56 30.33
N SER A 79 4.16 -6.99 30.19
CA SER A 79 4.98 -7.22 28.99
C SER A 79 6.45 -7.15 29.39
N PRO A 80 7.01 -8.26 29.93
CA PRO A 80 8.40 -8.29 30.33
C PRO A 80 9.30 -8.05 29.11
N SER A 81 10.49 -7.49 29.32
CA SER A 81 11.56 -7.49 28.29
C SER A 81 12.25 -8.86 28.24
N GLU A 82 13.03 -9.14 27.19
CA GLU A 82 13.69 -10.45 27.04
C GLU A 82 14.69 -10.75 28.17
N ILE A 83 15.28 -9.72 28.77
CA ILE A 83 16.24 -9.82 29.88
C ILE A 83 15.58 -9.87 31.26
N MET A 84 14.26 -9.67 31.34
CA MET A 84 13.56 -9.62 32.62
C MET A 84 13.32 -11.03 33.17
N PRO A 85 13.63 -11.28 34.46
CA PRO A 85 13.36 -12.57 35.09
C PRO A 85 11.87 -12.92 35.04
N VAL A 86 11.57 -14.13 34.59
CA VAL A 86 10.22 -14.70 34.43
C VAL A 86 10.27 -16.19 34.79
N TYR A 87 9.13 -16.87 34.86
CA TYR A 87 9.13 -18.33 34.80
C TYR A 87 8.57 -18.78 33.46
N GLU A 88 9.39 -19.46 32.66
CA GLU A 88 8.95 -20.10 31.41
C GLU A 88 8.89 -21.61 31.67
N ILE A 89 7.67 -22.15 31.70
CA ILE A 89 7.39 -23.57 31.87
C ILE A 89 7.10 -24.14 30.49
N VAL A 90 7.89 -25.13 30.07
CA VAL A 90 7.77 -25.78 28.76
C VAL A 90 7.32 -27.21 28.97
N LEU A 91 6.13 -27.53 28.47
CA LEU A 91 5.56 -28.87 28.48
C LEU A 91 5.83 -29.57 27.16
N GLY A 92 6.26 -30.83 27.22
CA GLY A 92 6.46 -31.65 26.03
C GLY A 92 7.53 -31.10 25.07
N ALA A 93 8.60 -30.54 25.62
CA ALA A 93 9.80 -30.18 24.88
C ALA A 93 10.46 -31.40 24.22
N GLY A 94 11.33 -31.13 23.22
CA GLY A 94 12.11 -32.16 22.56
C GLY A 94 11.24 -33.18 21.83
N LYS A 95 10.22 -32.70 21.09
CA LYS A 95 9.20 -33.53 20.45
C LYS A 95 8.40 -34.35 21.47
N ASN A 96 7.93 -33.71 22.54
CA ASN A 96 7.08 -34.31 23.56
C ASN A 96 7.76 -35.41 24.40
N THR A 97 9.05 -35.23 24.72
CA THR A 97 9.85 -36.22 25.48
C THR A 97 10.25 -35.76 26.88
N PHE A 98 10.34 -34.45 27.13
CA PHE A 98 10.67 -33.89 28.44
C PHE A 98 9.95 -32.57 28.68
N SER A 99 9.97 -32.07 29.91
CA SER A 99 9.39 -30.78 30.30
C SER A 99 10.36 -30.01 31.19
N ASP A 100 10.39 -28.69 31.03
CA ASP A 100 11.42 -27.81 31.60
C ASP A 100 10.82 -26.62 32.36
N ILE A 101 11.52 -26.14 33.38
CA ILE A 101 11.31 -24.82 34.00
C ILE A 101 12.54 -23.96 33.73
N ARG A 102 12.31 -22.73 33.24
CA ARG A 102 13.35 -21.74 32.93
C ARG A 102 13.09 -20.43 33.66
N ARG A 103 14.17 -19.69 33.95
CA ARG A 103 14.12 -18.44 34.74
C ARG A 103 14.10 -17.15 33.90
N LEU A 104 14.32 -17.31 32.61
CA LEU A 104 14.35 -16.28 31.59
C LEU A 104 13.84 -16.95 30.30
N ARG A 105 13.27 -16.16 29.39
CA ARG A 105 12.84 -16.68 28.07
C ARG A 105 14.05 -17.20 27.31
N ARG A 106 13.94 -18.41 26.74
CA ARG A 106 15.01 -19.08 25.97
C ARG A 106 16.34 -19.22 26.73
N SER A 107 16.28 -19.35 28.05
CA SER A 107 17.48 -19.48 28.88
C SER A 107 17.80 -20.92 29.27
N SER A 108 18.91 -21.08 29.98
CA SER A 108 19.29 -22.36 30.60
C SER A 108 18.19 -22.88 31.51
N THR A 109 17.84 -24.14 31.32
CA THR A 109 16.86 -24.84 32.16
C THR A 109 17.32 -24.94 33.62
N ARG A 110 16.37 -24.75 34.55
CA ARG A 110 16.58 -24.86 36.00
C ARG A 110 16.13 -26.21 36.56
N ALA A 111 15.07 -26.77 35.99
CA ALA A 111 14.63 -28.13 36.27
C ALA A 111 14.10 -28.76 34.99
N THR A 112 14.40 -30.04 34.80
CA THR A 112 13.93 -30.88 33.69
C THR A 112 13.33 -32.15 34.27
N SER A 113 12.27 -32.64 33.66
CA SER A 113 11.70 -33.96 33.94
C SER A 113 11.41 -34.70 32.64
N ALA A 114 11.63 -36.01 32.62
CA ALA A 114 11.29 -36.84 31.48
C ALA A 114 9.77 -37.07 31.43
N THR A 115 9.12 -36.62 30.37
CA THR A 115 7.67 -36.61 30.22
C THR A 115 7.30 -37.01 28.80
N LYS A 116 7.45 -38.30 28.50
CA LYS A 116 7.15 -38.84 27.18
C LYS A 116 5.65 -38.81 26.91
N ASP A 117 5.29 -38.34 25.72
CA ASP A 117 3.91 -38.27 25.23
C ASP A 117 2.99 -37.50 26.21
N LEU A 118 3.51 -36.44 26.84
CA LEU A 118 2.78 -35.65 27.85
C LEU A 118 1.62 -34.87 27.22
N LEU A 119 1.87 -34.24 26.07
CA LEU A 119 0.87 -33.51 25.30
C LEU A 119 0.22 -34.41 24.25
N SER A 120 -0.97 -34.02 23.76
CA SER A 120 -1.68 -34.71 22.69
C SER A 120 -2.04 -33.75 21.56
N PRO A 121 -1.82 -34.13 20.28
CA PRO A 121 -2.28 -33.34 19.15
C PRO A 121 -3.80 -33.37 18.99
N ILE A 122 -4.48 -34.37 19.56
CA ILE A 122 -5.91 -34.65 19.35
C ILE A 122 -6.73 -34.24 20.57
N GLU A 123 -6.24 -34.55 21.77
CA GLU A 123 -6.99 -34.40 23.02
C GLU A 123 -6.53 -33.18 23.83
N LEU A 124 -7.46 -32.50 24.48
CA LEU A 124 -7.15 -31.51 25.50
C LEU A 124 -6.70 -32.23 26.77
N ARG A 125 -5.50 -31.92 27.24
CA ARG A 125 -4.97 -32.46 28.49
C ARG A 125 -4.86 -31.36 29.53
N ALA A 126 -5.27 -31.68 30.76
CA ALA A 126 -5.37 -30.74 31.85
C ALA A 126 -4.13 -30.79 32.76
N PHE A 127 -3.64 -29.61 33.13
CA PHE A 127 -2.45 -29.43 33.94
C PHE A 127 -2.70 -28.35 35.00
N TRP A 128 -1.95 -28.45 36.09
CA TRP A 128 -1.90 -27.43 37.13
C TRP A 128 -0.48 -26.98 37.38
N VAL A 129 -0.33 -25.71 37.74
CA VAL A 129 0.93 -25.12 38.21
C VAL A 129 0.67 -24.46 39.56
N ARG A 130 1.45 -24.82 40.57
CA ARG A 130 1.38 -24.29 41.93
C ARG A 130 2.65 -23.53 42.27
N LEU A 131 2.48 -22.35 42.84
CA LEU A 131 3.56 -21.51 43.33
C LEU A 131 3.32 -21.17 44.80
N ASP A 132 4.32 -21.44 45.63
CA ASP A 132 4.30 -21.08 47.04
C ASP A 132 5.11 -19.80 47.33
N ASN A 133 4.90 -19.24 48.52
CA ASN A 133 5.61 -18.05 48.98
C ASN A 133 7.10 -18.28 49.30
N LYS A 134 7.58 -19.52 49.27
CA LYS A 134 8.98 -19.89 49.52
C LYS A 134 9.74 -20.10 48.20
N GLY A 135 9.09 -19.90 47.05
CA GLY A 135 9.69 -20.02 45.72
C GLY A 135 9.55 -21.39 45.09
N LEU A 136 8.84 -22.34 45.70
CA LEU A 136 8.57 -23.64 45.11
C LEU A 136 7.55 -23.49 43.97
N ILE A 137 7.93 -23.96 42.80
CA ILE A 137 7.11 -24.06 41.59
C ILE A 137 6.91 -25.54 41.33
N GLU A 138 5.66 -25.98 41.27
CA GLU A 138 5.27 -27.36 41.02
C GLU A 138 4.36 -27.42 39.78
N VAL A 139 4.57 -28.43 38.94
CA VAL A 139 3.79 -28.68 37.74
C VAL A 139 3.32 -30.13 37.76
N GLY A 140 2.02 -30.32 37.58
CA GLY A 140 1.40 -31.63 37.58
C GLY A 140 0.24 -31.76 36.61
N LYS A 141 -0.29 -32.98 36.48
CA LYS A 141 -1.46 -33.27 35.65
C LYS A 141 -2.72 -33.20 36.51
N GLU A 142 -3.82 -32.73 35.93
CA GLU A 142 -5.11 -32.75 36.62
C GLU A 142 -5.51 -34.20 36.97
N GLY A 143 -5.96 -34.41 38.21
CA GLY A 143 -6.25 -35.76 38.75
C GLY A 143 -5.06 -36.47 39.40
N GLU A 144 -3.84 -35.94 39.27
CA GLU A 144 -2.65 -36.40 39.99
C GLU A 144 -2.21 -35.33 41.00
N ASP A 145 -2.09 -35.68 42.29
CA ASP A 145 -1.62 -34.73 43.34
C ASP A 145 -0.09 -34.51 43.30
N ALA A 146 0.65 -35.51 42.81
CA ALA A 146 2.11 -35.47 42.74
C ALA A 146 2.59 -34.64 41.53
N PRO A 147 3.49 -33.66 41.71
CA PRO A 147 4.08 -32.96 40.59
C PRO A 147 5.06 -33.86 39.83
N PHE A 148 5.04 -33.79 38.50
CA PHE A 148 6.06 -34.44 37.67
C PHE A 148 7.29 -33.55 37.45
N LEU A 149 7.18 -32.25 37.73
CA LEU A 149 8.24 -31.27 37.54
C LEU A 149 8.14 -30.21 38.64
N PHE A 150 9.25 -29.94 39.33
CA PHE A 150 9.29 -28.92 40.38
C PHE A 150 10.66 -28.24 40.46
N TRP A 151 10.68 -27.02 40.96
CA TRP A 151 11.90 -26.25 41.20
C TRP A 151 11.68 -25.21 42.30
N THR A 152 12.68 -24.97 43.15
CA THR A 152 12.62 -23.93 44.19
C THR A 152 13.52 -22.75 43.80
N ASP A 153 12.92 -21.60 43.56
CA ASP A 153 13.65 -20.35 43.30
C ASP A 153 14.15 -19.72 44.62
N PRO A 154 15.47 -19.51 44.79
CA PRO A 154 16.01 -18.79 45.95
C PRO A 154 15.56 -17.31 46.01
N THR A 155 15.11 -16.73 44.90
CA THR A 155 14.66 -15.33 44.76
C THR A 155 13.28 -15.26 44.10
N PRO A 156 12.19 -15.60 44.83
CA PRO A 156 10.85 -15.75 44.27
C PRO A 156 10.33 -14.47 43.62
N LEU A 157 9.71 -14.59 42.45
CA LEU A 157 8.99 -13.51 41.81
C LEU A 157 7.58 -13.32 42.38
N ASP A 158 7.14 -12.05 42.45
CA ASP A 158 5.74 -11.71 42.61
C ASP A 158 5.02 -11.80 41.25
N ILE A 159 4.28 -12.89 41.02
CA ILE A 159 3.64 -13.16 39.72
C ILE A 159 2.28 -12.47 39.65
N GLN A 160 2.13 -11.56 38.67
CA GLN A 160 0.90 -10.82 38.43
C GLN A 160 0.24 -11.14 37.08
N TYR A 161 1.01 -11.68 36.13
CA TYR A 161 0.56 -11.96 34.77
C TYR A 161 0.99 -13.33 34.29
N PHE A 162 0.20 -13.91 33.38
CA PHE A 162 0.56 -15.12 32.65
C PHE A 162 0.29 -14.99 31.16
N SER A 163 0.97 -15.81 30.35
CA SER A 163 0.82 -15.85 28.90
C SER A 163 1.09 -17.25 28.36
N PHE A 164 0.47 -17.59 27.24
CA PHE A 164 0.67 -18.86 26.55
C PHE A 164 1.34 -18.64 25.19
N CYS A 165 2.22 -19.55 24.80
CA CYS A 165 2.66 -19.69 23.41
C CYS A 165 3.01 -21.15 23.10
N THR A 166 3.35 -21.44 21.85
CA THR A 166 3.84 -22.75 21.41
C THR A 166 5.13 -22.58 20.63
N TRP A 167 5.89 -23.64 20.40
CA TRP A 167 7.06 -23.53 19.53
C TRP A 167 6.69 -23.28 18.06
N THR A 168 7.66 -22.81 17.27
CA THR A 168 7.50 -22.60 15.82
C THR A 168 7.03 -23.87 15.13
N GLY A 169 5.93 -23.75 14.36
CA GLY A 169 5.29 -24.88 13.68
C GLY A 169 4.42 -25.74 14.58
N VAL A 170 4.13 -25.35 15.82
CA VAL A 170 3.21 -26.07 16.71
C VAL A 170 1.96 -25.24 16.98
N VAL A 171 0.79 -25.80 16.67
CA VAL A 171 -0.50 -25.21 17.02
C VAL A 171 -0.88 -25.64 18.43
N GLY A 172 -1.25 -24.68 19.27
CA GLY A 172 -1.77 -24.90 20.62
C GLY A 172 -3.20 -24.38 20.75
N LYS A 173 -4.10 -25.20 21.29
CA LYS A 173 -5.43 -24.79 21.76
C LYS A 173 -5.43 -24.85 23.28
N TRP A 174 -5.72 -23.74 23.93
CA TRP A 174 -5.66 -23.57 25.38
C TRP A 174 -7.04 -23.25 25.95
N LEU A 175 -7.40 -23.91 27.05
CA LEU A 175 -8.53 -23.52 27.89
C LEU A 175 -7.99 -23.15 29.28
N TYR A 176 -8.50 -22.07 29.86
CA TYR A 176 -8.09 -21.61 31.17
C TYR A 176 -9.27 -20.91 31.86
N ASP A 177 -9.16 -20.64 33.16
CA ASP A 177 -10.22 -20.00 33.95
C ASP A 177 -11.56 -20.76 33.90
N CYS A 178 -11.51 -22.07 34.12
CA CYS A 178 -12.70 -22.92 34.13
C CYS A 178 -13.40 -22.89 35.50
N PRO A 179 -14.74 -22.83 35.58
CA PRO A 179 -15.46 -22.91 36.85
C PRO A 179 -15.17 -24.23 37.57
N ILE A 180 -14.78 -24.14 38.83
CA ILE A 180 -14.60 -25.32 39.67
C ILE A 180 -15.98 -25.85 40.04
N ALA A 181 -16.38 -27.01 39.50
CA ALA A 181 -17.50 -27.76 40.04
C ALA A 181 -17.15 -28.15 41.48
N ASN A 182 -17.96 -27.74 42.45
CA ASN A 182 -17.73 -28.08 43.86
C ASN A 182 -17.65 -29.61 44.02
N ASP A 183 -16.56 -30.08 44.63
CA ASP A 183 -16.28 -31.47 45.00
C ASP A 183 -17.41 -32.08 45.85
N THR A 184 -18.53 -32.51 45.27
CA THR A 184 -19.55 -33.30 45.98
C THR A 184 -20.46 -34.20 45.14
N GLU A 185 -20.34 -34.27 43.82
CA GLU A 185 -21.13 -35.23 43.04
C GLU A 185 -20.26 -36.36 42.46
N LYS A 186 -20.58 -37.57 42.91
CA LYS A 186 -20.06 -38.83 42.40
C LYS A 186 -20.28 -38.88 40.88
N ILE A 187 -19.24 -39.31 40.18
CA ILE A 187 -19.22 -39.59 38.75
C ILE A 187 -20.33 -40.61 38.43
N GLU A 188 -21.45 -40.14 37.88
CA GLU A 188 -22.33 -40.97 37.07
C GLU A 188 -21.72 -41.08 35.68
N VAL A 189 -21.65 -42.31 35.17
CA VAL A 189 -21.24 -42.61 33.80
C VAL A 189 -22.25 -41.95 32.86
N VAL A 190 -21.88 -40.82 32.28
CA VAL A 190 -22.65 -40.13 31.24
C VAL A 190 -22.57 -40.98 29.98
N GLU A 191 -23.71 -41.51 29.53
CA GLU A 191 -23.86 -42.13 28.20
C GLU A 191 -23.40 -41.15 27.11
N GLU A 192 -22.57 -41.61 26.18
CA GLU A 192 -22.09 -40.82 25.04
C GLU A 192 -23.27 -40.25 24.25
N LYS A 193 -23.39 -38.91 24.22
CA LYS A 193 -24.33 -38.22 23.32
C LYS A 193 -24.06 -38.70 21.88
N PRO A 194 -25.10 -38.97 21.06
CA PRO A 194 -24.92 -39.47 19.71
C PRO A 194 -24.10 -38.47 18.89
N THR A 195 -22.97 -38.92 18.35
CA THR A 195 -22.12 -38.14 17.44
C THR A 195 -22.94 -37.73 16.23
N THR A 196 -22.85 -36.46 15.83
CA THR A 196 -23.50 -36.00 14.60
C THR A 196 -22.87 -36.72 13.41
N MET A 197 -23.64 -36.97 12.34
CA MET A 197 -23.10 -37.63 11.14
C MET A 197 -21.94 -36.83 10.53
N THR A 198 -21.94 -35.50 10.68
CA THR A 198 -20.85 -34.61 10.27
C THR A 198 -19.58 -34.83 11.08
N GLU A 199 -19.67 -34.98 12.41
CA GLU A 199 -18.50 -35.27 13.25
C GLU A 199 -17.92 -36.64 12.94
N LYS A 200 -18.78 -37.64 12.71
CA LYS A 200 -18.36 -38.98 12.29
C LYS A 200 -17.61 -38.91 10.95
N LEU A 201 -18.19 -38.24 9.95
CA LEU A 201 -17.55 -38.03 8.65
C LEU A 201 -16.18 -37.36 8.77
N ARG A 202 -16.11 -36.25 9.52
CA ARG A 202 -14.86 -35.52 9.73
C ARG A 202 -13.80 -36.39 10.41
N LYS A 203 -14.18 -37.19 11.40
CA LYS A 203 -13.27 -38.12 12.08
C LYS A 203 -12.75 -39.19 11.12
N ASP A 204 -13.62 -39.78 10.32
CA ASP A 204 -13.25 -40.84 9.37
C ASP A 204 -12.32 -40.29 8.28
N LEU A 205 -12.62 -39.11 7.73
CA LEU A 205 -11.80 -38.47 6.68
C LEU A 205 -10.43 -37.99 7.19
N LEU A 206 -10.39 -37.29 8.32
CA LEU A 206 -9.20 -36.53 8.74
C LEU A 206 -8.26 -37.31 9.66
N SER A 207 -8.68 -38.45 10.22
CA SER A 207 -7.87 -39.21 11.19
C SER A 207 -6.53 -39.71 10.63
N ASN A 208 -6.49 -40.08 9.35
CA ASN A 208 -5.31 -40.60 8.66
C ASN A 208 -4.85 -39.71 7.50
N TYR A 209 -5.44 -38.52 7.36
CA TYR A 209 -5.09 -37.60 6.28
C TYR A 209 -3.85 -36.78 6.67
N ASP A 210 -2.84 -36.78 5.80
CA ASP A 210 -1.64 -35.96 5.97
C ASP A 210 -1.77 -34.67 5.13
N PRO A 211 -1.94 -33.49 5.75
CA PRO A 211 -2.08 -32.22 5.02
C PRO A 211 -0.82 -31.76 4.31
N TYR A 212 0.32 -32.40 4.53
CA TYR A 212 1.58 -32.07 3.85
C TYR A 212 1.87 -32.98 2.65
N ALA A 213 1.09 -34.05 2.47
CA ALA A 213 1.26 -34.97 1.36
C ALA A 213 0.37 -34.58 0.17
N LEU A 214 0.89 -34.67 -1.05
CA LEU A 214 0.11 -34.43 -2.27
C LEU A 214 -1.15 -35.32 -2.28
N PRO A 215 -2.32 -34.80 -2.65
CA PRO A 215 -3.59 -35.52 -2.61
C PRO A 215 -3.80 -36.45 -3.83
N LEU A 216 -2.77 -37.20 -4.20
CA LEU A 216 -2.78 -38.17 -5.30
C LEU A 216 -2.74 -39.60 -4.75
N LEU A 217 -3.53 -40.49 -5.35
CA LEU A 217 -3.42 -41.94 -5.14
C LEU A 217 -2.37 -42.57 -6.06
N HIS A 218 -2.16 -41.98 -7.24
CA HIS A 218 -1.23 -42.47 -8.26
C HIS A 218 -0.26 -41.37 -8.71
N ALA A 219 1.02 -41.73 -8.92
CA ALA A 219 2.10 -40.77 -9.19
C ALA A 219 2.16 -40.25 -10.64
N ASP A 220 1.35 -40.80 -11.53
CA ASP A 220 1.27 -40.45 -12.95
C ASP A 220 0.27 -39.32 -13.25
N HIS A 221 -0.56 -38.94 -12.29
CA HIS A 221 -1.58 -37.90 -12.43
C HIS A 221 -1.05 -36.53 -12.00
N ARG A 222 -1.53 -35.48 -12.67
CA ARG A 222 -1.30 -34.07 -12.29
C ARG A 222 -2.53 -33.51 -11.61
N ILE A 223 -2.32 -32.65 -10.61
CA ILE A 223 -3.38 -31.89 -9.96
C ILE A 223 -3.53 -30.58 -10.72
N ILE A 224 -4.72 -30.38 -11.27
CA ILE A 224 -5.10 -29.12 -11.91
C ILE A 224 -5.77 -28.25 -10.86
N ILE A 225 -5.22 -27.06 -10.65
CA ILE A 225 -5.76 -26.04 -9.75
C ILE A 225 -6.38 -24.97 -10.64
N PHE A 226 -7.68 -24.84 -10.55
CA PHE A 226 -8.43 -23.83 -11.27
C PHE A 226 -8.56 -22.60 -10.39
N MET A 227 -8.17 -21.45 -10.92
CA MET A 227 -8.17 -20.19 -10.21
C MET A 227 -9.06 -19.17 -10.93
N HIS A 228 -9.84 -18.42 -10.15
CA HIS A 228 -10.57 -17.26 -10.59
C HIS A 228 -9.97 -16.02 -9.94
N LEU A 229 -9.89 -14.92 -10.69
CA LEU A 229 -9.47 -13.63 -10.16
C LEU A 229 -10.71 -12.75 -10.06
N ILE A 230 -11.22 -12.62 -8.84
CA ILE A 230 -12.36 -11.75 -8.51
C ILE A 230 -11.82 -10.60 -7.65
N TYR A 231 -12.50 -9.46 -7.66
CA TYR A 231 -12.12 -8.32 -6.82
C TYR A 231 -11.95 -8.74 -5.33
N HIS A 232 -10.76 -8.51 -4.77
CA HIS A 232 -10.29 -8.91 -3.41
C HIS A 232 -10.24 -10.41 -3.09
N HIS A 233 -10.72 -11.29 -3.98
CA HIS A 233 -10.82 -12.73 -3.72
C HIS A 233 -10.21 -13.54 -4.85
N VAL A 234 -9.53 -14.63 -4.49
CA VAL A 234 -8.94 -15.55 -5.45
C VAL A 234 -9.58 -16.93 -5.27
N PRO A 235 -10.83 -17.16 -5.71
CA PRO A 235 -11.44 -18.48 -5.63
C PRO A 235 -10.62 -19.51 -6.38
N GLN A 236 -10.39 -20.64 -5.73
CA GLN A 236 -9.63 -21.77 -6.22
C GLN A 236 -10.45 -23.03 -6.05
N HIS A 237 -10.32 -23.95 -7.00
CA HIS A 237 -10.84 -25.29 -6.85
C HIS A 237 -9.89 -26.33 -7.44
N TRP A 238 -9.82 -27.48 -6.78
CA TRP A 238 -9.03 -28.64 -7.20
C TRP A 238 -9.71 -29.94 -6.72
N MET A 239 -9.23 -31.08 -7.21
CA MET A 239 -9.70 -32.39 -6.77
C MET A 239 -8.69 -33.02 -5.81
N ASP A 240 -9.18 -33.52 -4.68
CA ASP A 240 -8.43 -34.34 -3.74
C ASP A 240 -8.92 -35.80 -3.83
N GLU A 241 -8.04 -36.71 -4.25
CA GLU A 241 -8.40 -38.12 -4.41
C GLU A 241 -8.46 -38.89 -3.08
N LYS A 242 -7.80 -38.37 -2.04
CA LYS A 242 -7.72 -39.00 -0.71
C LYS A 242 -8.93 -38.66 0.16
N ILE A 243 -9.68 -37.60 -0.16
CA ILE A 243 -10.86 -37.17 0.59
C ILE A 243 -12.12 -37.38 -0.25
N ARG A 244 -12.61 -38.63 -0.30
CA ARG A 244 -13.88 -38.99 -0.93
C ARG A 244 -14.72 -39.82 0.02
N TRP A 245 -16.04 -39.64 -0.02
CA TRP A 245 -16.96 -40.45 0.77
C TRP A 245 -18.27 -40.68 0.02
N ASN A 246 -19.01 -41.73 0.41
CA ASN A 246 -20.35 -41.98 -0.09
C ASN A 246 -21.37 -41.27 0.81
N PRO A 247 -22.17 -40.32 0.29
CA PRO A 247 -23.16 -39.60 1.09
C PRO A 247 -24.13 -40.50 1.86
N ASN A 248 -24.44 -41.70 1.31
CA ASN A 248 -25.37 -42.64 1.93
C ASN A 248 -24.90 -43.14 3.31
N ASP A 249 -23.59 -43.20 3.54
CA ASP A 249 -23.01 -43.71 4.80
C ASP A 249 -23.06 -42.67 5.93
N TYR A 250 -23.34 -41.41 5.58
CA TYR A 250 -23.29 -40.24 6.47
C TYR A 250 -24.58 -39.41 6.43
N GLY A 251 -25.72 -40.05 6.18
CA GLY A 251 -27.03 -39.38 6.23
C GLY A 251 -27.32 -38.41 5.08
N GLY A 252 -26.72 -38.64 3.91
CA GLY A 252 -26.92 -37.83 2.70
C GLY A 252 -26.04 -36.57 2.64
N LEU A 253 -25.01 -36.47 3.49
CA LEU A 253 -24.07 -35.35 3.47
C LEU A 253 -23.26 -35.35 2.16
N THR A 254 -23.42 -34.29 1.37
CA THR A 254 -22.74 -34.10 0.08
C THR A 254 -21.60 -33.09 0.15
N ASP A 255 -21.58 -32.23 1.18
CA ASP A 255 -20.51 -31.27 1.41
C ASP A 255 -20.19 -31.12 2.90
N VAL A 256 -18.95 -30.71 3.18
CA VAL A 256 -18.46 -30.45 4.53
C VAL A 256 -17.53 -29.25 4.55
N HIS A 257 -17.65 -28.42 5.59
CA HIS A 257 -16.78 -27.27 5.79
C HIS A 257 -15.52 -27.66 6.57
N ILE A 258 -14.36 -27.22 6.08
CA ILE A 258 -13.03 -27.56 6.61
C ILE A 258 -12.18 -26.30 6.75
N LYS A 259 -11.23 -26.30 7.70
CA LYS A 259 -10.26 -25.23 7.90
C LYS A 259 -8.94 -25.50 7.17
N GLU A 260 -8.22 -24.43 6.85
CA GLU A 260 -7.02 -24.48 6.00
C GLU A 260 -5.90 -25.42 6.46
N HIS A 261 -5.75 -25.60 7.77
CA HIS A 261 -4.69 -26.44 8.33
C HIS A 261 -5.06 -27.92 8.44
N GLU A 262 -6.30 -28.29 8.08
CA GLU A 262 -6.79 -29.66 8.22
C GLU A 262 -6.60 -30.50 6.95
N VAL A 263 -6.38 -29.85 5.79
CA VAL A 263 -6.22 -30.51 4.49
C VAL A 263 -5.05 -29.92 3.70
N TRP A 264 -4.61 -30.61 2.65
CA TRP A 264 -3.55 -30.11 1.77
C TRP A 264 -4.02 -28.90 0.97
N ILE A 265 -3.14 -27.91 0.84
CA ILE A 265 -3.37 -26.67 0.08
C ILE A 265 -2.16 -26.43 -0.82
N PRO A 266 -2.36 -26.05 -2.10
CA PRO A 266 -1.24 -25.73 -2.99
C PRO A 266 -0.50 -24.44 -2.56
N GLU A 267 0.83 -24.49 -2.58
CA GLU A 267 1.69 -23.33 -2.33
C GLU A 267 1.84 -22.47 -3.59
N ILE A 268 0.88 -21.56 -3.81
CA ILE A 268 0.93 -20.59 -4.91
C ILE A 268 1.79 -19.39 -4.50
N VAL A 269 2.81 -19.10 -5.30
CA VAL A 269 3.74 -17.97 -5.10
C VAL A 269 3.62 -16.94 -6.22
N LEU A 270 3.93 -15.68 -5.89
CA LEU A 270 3.99 -14.56 -6.84
C LEU A 270 5.46 -14.20 -7.11
N TYR A 271 5.98 -14.62 -8.27
CA TYR A 271 7.40 -14.53 -8.61
C TYR A 271 7.89 -13.09 -8.72
N ASN A 272 7.10 -12.21 -9.35
CA ASN A 272 7.44 -10.81 -9.57
C ASN A 272 6.90 -9.87 -8.48
N SER A 273 6.79 -10.39 -7.25
CA SER A 273 6.27 -9.65 -6.11
C SER A 273 7.24 -8.59 -5.59
N ILE A 274 6.69 -7.51 -5.05
CA ILE A 274 7.46 -6.53 -4.24
C ILE A 274 7.22 -6.87 -2.76
N GLY A 275 8.27 -7.27 -2.04
CA GLY A 275 8.19 -7.58 -0.61
C GLY A 275 8.00 -9.07 -0.31
N HIS A 276 6.97 -9.44 0.45
CA HIS A 276 6.73 -10.83 0.84
C HIS A 276 5.93 -11.58 -0.24
N GLY A 277 6.64 -12.23 -1.17
CA GLY A 277 6.06 -13.02 -2.27
C GLY A 277 5.50 -14.40 -1.90
N ALA A 278 5.69 -14.84 -0.66
CA ALA A 278 5.19 -16.09 -0.12
C ALA A 278 4.00 -15.82 0.82
N ASN A 279 3.00 -16.70 0.80
CA ASN A 279 1.73 -16.57 1.55
C ASN A 279 0.86 -15.37 1.11
N ILE A 280 0.65 -15.23 -0.19
CA ILE A 280 -0.18 -14.17 -0.78
C ILE A 280 -1.69 -14.33 -0.51
N LEU A 281 -2.10 -15.50 -0.02
CA LEU A 281 -3.51 -15.87 0.22
C LEU A 281 -3.82 -15.76 1.72
N GLY A 282 -4.92 -15.07 2.05
CA GLY A 282 -5.42 -14.89 3.40
C GLY A 282 -6.30 -16.05 3.88
N HIS A 283 -6.71 -16.00 5.15
CA HIS A 283 -7.50 -17.06 5.77
C HIS A 283 -8.98 -17.04 5.34
N SER A 284 -9.50 -18.20 4.96
CA SER A 284 -10.88 -18.43 4.57
C SER A 284 -11.35 -19.86 4.93
N GLY A 285 -12.65 -20.08 4.89
CA GLY A 285 -13.22 -21.43 5.00
C GLY A 285 -13.07 -22.18 3.67
N MET A 286 -12.98 -23.50 3.75
CA MET A 286 -13.04 -24.38 2.57
C MET A 286 -14.27 -25.27 2.65
N THR A 287 -14.81 -25.61 1.50
CA THR A 287 -15.88 -26.60 1.38
C THR A 287 -15.38 -27.73 0.52
N ILE A 288 -15.54 -28.96 1.01
CA ILE A 288 -15.20 -30.18 0.27
C ILE A 288 -16.49 -30.89 -0.06
N THR A 289 -16.61 -31.38 -1.29
CA THR A 289 -17.73 -32.20 -1.75
C THR A 289 -17.43 -33.69 -1.62
N SER A 290 -18.45 -34.54 -1.60
CA SER A 290 -18.32 -36.00 -1.49
C SER A 290 -17.46 -36.65 -2.57
N GLU A 291 -17.36 -36.00 -3.73
CA GLU A 291 -16.53 -36.41 -4.86
C GLU A 291 -15.05 -36.05 -4.68
N GLY A 292 -14.71 -35.31 -3.62
CA GLY A 292 -13.37 -34.81 -3.32
C GLY A 292 -13.03 -33.48 -4.00
N ALA A 293 -14.01 -32.77 -4.58
CA ALA A 293 -13.77 -31.42 -5.06
C ALA A 293 -13.64 -30.46 -3.87
N VAL A 294 -12.53 -29.73 -3.80
CA VAL A 294 -12.25 -28.72 -2.78
C VAL A 294 -12.47 -27.34 -3.38
N MET A 295 -13.22 -26.50 -2.67
CA MET A 295 -13.45 -25.11 -3.01
C MET A 295 -12.88 -24.21 -1.90
N TRP A 296 -11.98 -23.30 -2.27
CA TRP A 296 -11.34 -22.37 -1.35
C TRP A 296 -11.40 -20.95 -1.93
N SER A 297 -11.85 -19.96 -1.16
CA SER A 297 -11.92 -18.57 -1.62
C SER A 297 -11.23 -17.63 -0.64
N PRO A 298 -9.89 -17.62 -0.62
CA PRO A 298 -9.10 -16.69 0.19
C PRO A 298 -9.19 -15.26 -0.36
N SER A 299 -9.09 -14.29 0.53
CA SER A 299 -8.78 -12.92 0.13
C SER A 299 -7.29 -12.79 -0.17
N ALA A 300 -6.91 -11.99 -1.17
CA ALA A 300 -5.51 -11.81 -1.52
C ALA A 300 -5.20 -10.35 -1.84
N THR A 301 -4.01 -9.90 -1.45
CA THR A 301 -3.45 -8.60 -1.86
C THR A 301 -2.14 -8.85 -2.58
N LEU A 302 -2.18 -8.73 -3.91
CA LEU A 302 -1.03 -8.99 -4.77
C LEU A 302 -0.29 -7.68 -5.05
N GLN A 303 1.00 -7.64 -4.73
CA GLN A 303 1.86 -6.49 -4.98
C GLN A 303 2.98 -6.91 -5.93
N VAL A 304 3.02 -6.33 -7.13
CA VAL A 304 4.00 -6.66 -8.17
C VAL A 304 4.78 -5.45 -8.64
N TRP A 305 5.94 -5.72 -9.22
CA TRP A 305 6.64 -4.73 -10.02
C TRP A 305 5.94 -4.53 -11.36
N CYS A 306 5.65 -3.27 -11.70
CA CYS A 306 5.05 -2.89 -12.97
C CYS A 306 5.85 -1.74 -13.59
N ASN A 307 6.19 -1.87 -14.87
CA ASN A 307 6.92 -0.85 -15.61
C ASN A 307 5.93 0.20 -16.14
N ILE A 308 5.93 1.39 -15.53
CA ILE A 308 4.99 2.46 -15.82
C ILE A 308 5.62 3.42 -16.83
N ASN A 309 4.95 3.67 -17.97
CA ASN A 309 5.39 4.65 -18.95
C ASN A 309 4.50 5.90 -18.93
N VAL A 310 4.99 6.99 -18.36
CA VAL A 310 4.24 8.25 -18.19
C VAL A 310 4.32 9.21 -19.40
N SER A 311 4.75 8.75 -20.57
CA SER A 311 4.90 9.61 -21.76
C SER A 311 3.58 10.25 -22.23
N GLU A 312 2.46 9.53 -22.09
CA GLU A 312 1.11 10.00 -22.48
C GLU A 312 0.28 10.49 -21.29
N TRP A 313 0.92 10.74 -20.14
CA TRP A 313 0.22 11.20 -18.94
C TRP A 313 -0.53 12.52 -19.20
N PRO A 314 -1.81 12.66 -18.79
CA PRO A 314 -2.58 11.79 -17.89
C PRO A 314 -3.48 10.74 -18.58
N ASN A 315 -3.37 10.58 -19.90
CA ASN A 315 -4.13 9.56 -20.67
C ASN A 315 -3.37 8.23 -20.76
N ASP A 316 -2.54 7.95 -19.76
CA ASP A 316 -1.63 6.82 -19.73
C ASP A 316 -2.38 5.49 -19.53
N GLU A 317 -1.92 4.48 -20.27
CA GLU A 317 -2.34 3.09 -20.17
C GLU A 317 -1.13 2.22 -19.83
N HIS A 318 -1.27 1.35 -18.83
CA HIS A 318 -0.21 0.48 -18.34
C HIS A 318 -0.66 -0.96 -18.34
N THR A 319 0.22 -1.85 -18.77
CA THR A 319 0.02 -3.29 -18.66
C THR A 319 0.96 -3.83 -17.59
N CYS A 320 0.38 -4.33 -16.51
CA CYS A 320 1.09 -4.97 -15.41
C CYS A 320 0.93 -6.49 -15.50
N GLU A 321 2.00 -7.22 -15.21
CA GLU A 321 2.02 -8.68 -15.23
C GLU A 321 1.96 -9.22 -13.80
N LEU A 322 1.18 -10.28 -13.57
CA LEU A 322 1.22 -11.09 -12.35
C LEU A 322 1.77 -12.46 -12.74
N GLN A 323 2.91 -12.86 -12.19
CA GLN A 323 3.52 -14.16 -12.48
C GLN A 323 3.31 -15.10 -11.31
N LEU A 324 2.34 -16.01 -11.46
CA LEU A 324 1.94 -16.97 -10.43
C LEU A 324 2.47 -18.35 -10.76
N GLY A 325 2.89 -19.11 -9.76
CA GLY A 325 3.33 -20.49 -9.95
C GLY A 325 3.54 -21.22 -8.63
N PHE A 326 4.25 -22.35 -8.71
CA PHE A 326 4.54 -23.19 -7.56
C PHE A 326 6.03 -23.19 -7.25
N TRP A 327 6.39 -23.04 -5.98
CA TRP A 327 7.79 -23.12 -5.55
C TRP A 327 8.31 -24.56 -5.49
N THR A 328 7.44 -25.49 -5.07
CA THR A 328 7.73 -26.92 -4.93
C THR A 328 6.77 -27.76 -5.78
N GLN A 329 7.14 -29.01 -6.10
CA GLN A 329 6.25 -30.00 -6.74
C GLN A 329 5.70 -29.57 -8.12
N ARG A 330 6.47 -28.76 -8.86
CA ARG A 330 6.08 -28.16 -10.16
C ARG A 330 5.69 -29.21 -11.21
N GLU A 331 6.30 -30.39 -11.16
CA GLU A 331 6.04 -31.48 -12.09
C GLU A 331 4.65 -32.14 -11.93
N PHE A 332 4.02 -32.00 -10.75
CA PHE A 332 2.73 -32.60 -10.42
C PHE A 332 1.57 -31.59 -10.41
N LEU A 333 1.87 -30.28 -10.44
CA LEU A 333 0.88 -29.22 -10.28
C LEU A 333 0.74 -28.40 -11.56
N GLU A 334 -0.49 -28.10 -11.95
CA GLU A 334 -0.80 -27.22 -13.07
C GLU A 334 -1.79 -26.15 -12.61
N LEU A 335 -1.45 -24.88 -12.87
CA LEU A 335 -2.31 -23.74 -12.51
C LEU A 335 -3.02 -23.25 -13.77
N LEU A 336 -4.35 -23.34 -13.78
CA LEU A 336 -5.19 -22.84 -14.86
C LEU A 336 -6.06 -21.70 -14.37
N ILE A 337 -6.19 -20.66 -15.18
CA ILE A 337 -7.15 -19.59 -14.93
C ILE A 337 -8.45 -19.90 -15.65
N VAL A 338 -9.55 -19.80 -14.93
CA VAL A 338 -10.87 -19.93 -15.53
C VAL A 338 -11.35 -18.53 -15.88
N ASP A 339 -11.23 -18.20 -17.17
CA ASP A 339 -11.68 -16.92 -17.72
C ASP A 339 -13.21 -16.85 -17.66
N ASN A 340 -13.70 -16.19 -16.63
CA ASN A 340 -15.04 -15.65 -16.65
C ASN A 340 -14.91 -14.22 -17.18
N GLN A 341 -15.35 -13.98 -18.42
CA GLN A 341 -15.45 -12.66 -19.07
C GLN A 341 -16.26 -11.61 -18.26
N THR A 342 -16.69 -11.93 -17.04
CA THR A 342 -17.59 -11.18 -16.16
C THR A 342 -16.88 -10.20 -15.22
N VAL A 343 -15.54 -10.15 -15.19
CA VAL A 343 -14.80 -9.17 -14.36
C VAL A 343 -15.05 -7.71 -14.82
N MET A 344 -15.51 -7.52 -16.06
CA MET A 344 -15.83 -6.22 -16.66
C MET A 344 -17.12 -5.58 -16.12
N GLU A 345 -17.96 -6.30 -15.37
CA GLU A 345 -19.35 -5.86 -15.11
C GLU A 345 -19.56 -5.10 -13.78
N ASN A 346 -18.55 -5.05 -12.90
CA ASN A 346 -18.66 -4.36 -11.59
C ASN A 346 -17.95 -2.99 -11.54
N GLU A 347 -17.71 -2.35 -12.69
CA GLU A 347 -16.98 -1.08 -12.84
C GLU A 347 -17.62 0.12 -12.10
N GLU A 348 -18.92 0.10 -11.81
CA GLU A 348 -19.60 1.28 -11.25
C GLU A 348 -19.38 1.51 -9.74
N LYS A 349 -18.81 0.54 -9.00
CA LYS A 349 -18.78 0.60 -7.52
C LYS A 349 -17.50 1.12 -6.90
N THR A 350 -16.43 1.31 -7.65
CA THR A 350 -15.14 1.75 -7.09
C THR A 350 -14.73 3.12 -7.62
N ARG A 351 -14.61 4.10 -6.73
CA ARG A 351 -14.05 5.44 -6.99
C ARG A 351 -12.51 5.37 -7.14
N SER A 352 -12.04 4.47 -8.00
CA SER A 352 -10.62 4.25 -8.30
C SER A 352 -10.13 5.27 -9.32
N GLU A 353 -8.85 5.67 -9.21
CA GLU A 353 -8.19 6.52 -10.23
C GLU A 353 -7.91 5.75 -11.54
N TRP A 354 -7.96 4.41 -11.49
CA TRP A 354 -7.70 3.50 -12.60
C TRP A 354 -8.96 2.74 -13.00
N LYS A 355 -9.15 2.60 -14.31
CA LYS A 355 -10.13 1.72 -14.94
C LYS A 355 -9.40 0.50 -15.51
N ILE A 356 -9.92 -0.70 -15.26
CA ILE A 356 -9.41 -1.92 -15.90
C ILE A 356 -9.95 -1.95 -17.33
N VAL A 357 -9.07 -1.98 -18.33
CA VAL A 357 -9.43 -2.00 -19.75
C VAL A 357 -9.53 -3.42 -20.25
N LYS A 358 -8.58 -4.25 -19.83
CA LYS A 358 -8.39 -5.61 -20.32
C LYS A 358 -7.71 -6.45 -19.27
N MET A 359 -8.10 -7.71 -19.19
CA MET A 359 -7.43 -8.71 -18.40
C MET A 359 -7.24 -9.93 -19.29
N GLU A 360 -5.99 -10.34 -19.50
CA GLU A 360 -5.62 -11.51 -20.26
C GLU A 360 -4.76 -12.41 -19.40
N ALA A 361 -4.85 -13.71 -19.63
CA ALA A 361 -4.01 -14.64 -18.92
C ALA A 361 -3.44 -15.66 -19.91
N GLU A 362 -2.12 -15.80 -19.85
CA GLU A 362 -1.34 -16.68 -20.70
C GLU A 362 -0.60 -17.66 -19.78
N THR A 363 -0.81 -18.96 -19.97
CA THR A 363 -0.02 -19.99 -19.32
C THR A 363 1.27 -20.18 -20.13
N LEU A 364 2.40 -19.70 -19.61
CA LEU A 364 3.70 -19.95 -20.23
C LEU A 364 4.26 -21.26 -19.66
N ILE A 365 4.06 -22.35 -20.40
CA ILE A 365 4.66 -23.66 -20.11
C ILE A 365 6.06 -23.67 -20.75
N THR A 366 7.08 -23.40 -19.95
CA THR A 366 8.48 -23.49 -20.38
C THR A 366 8.99 -24.91 -20.12
N ALA A 367 8.81 -25.79 -21.11
CA ALA A 367 9.27 -27.18 -21.04
C ALA A 367 10.81 -27.29 -21.08
N LYS A 368 11.51 -26.85 -20.01
CA LYS A 368 12.94 -27.15 -19.79
C LYS A 368 13.16 -27.65 -18.37
N PRO A 369 13.75 -28.84 -18.20
CA PRO A 369 14.14 -29.34 -16.88
C PRO A 369 15.15 -28.38 -16.26
N TRP A 370 14.86 -27.92 -15.05
CA TRP A 370 15.84 -27.22 -14.23
C TRP A 370 16.98 -28.21 -13.92
N ILE A 371 18.21 -27.84 -14.28
CA ILE A 371 19.48 -28.57 -14.13
C ILE A 371 19.94 -29.29 -15.42
N GLN A 372 20.61 -28.52 -16.27
CA GLN A 372 21.99 -28.81 -16.65
C GLN A 372 22.69 -27.47 -16.91
N ASP A 373 23.64 -27.14 -16.02
CA ASP A 373 24.58 -26.02 -16.11
C ASP A 373 23.97 -24.66 -16.48
N VAL A 374 23.32 -24.01 -15.51
CA VAL A 374 22.92 -22.60 -15.65
C VAL A 374 24.14 -21.73 -15.37
N ASP A 375 24.80 -21.29 -16.43
CA ASP A 375 25.60 -20.06 -16.40
C ASP A 375 24.68 -18.94 -15.91
N PHE A 376 25.12 -18.20 -14.88
CA PHE A 376 24.36 -17.15 -14.19
C PHE A 376 24.00 -15.92 -15.06
N ASP A 377 24.26 -15.97 -16.37
CA ASP A 377 24.12 -14.84 -17.31
C ASP A 377 23.02 -15.06 -18.38
N ASP A 378 22.29 -16.18 -18.39
CA ASP A 378 21.19 -16.39 -19.35
C ASP A 378 19.83 -15.95 -18.77
N ASP A 379 19.44 -14.70 -19.09
CA ASP A 379 18.18 -14.01 -18.73
C ASP A 379 16.92 -14.66 -19.38
N SER A 380 16.99 -15.92 -19.81
CA SER A 380 15.95 -16.59 -20.60
C SER A 380 15.29 -17.81 -19.92
N SER A 381 15.62 -18.12 -18.67
CA SER A 381 15.03 -19.26 -17.94
C SER A 381 13.95 -18.86 -16.94
N SER A 382 12.78 -18.43 -17.43
CA SER A 382 11.61 -18.23 -16.57
C SER A 382 11.01 -19.58 -16.12
N PRO A 383 10.68 -19.77 -14.82
CA PRO A 383 9.98 -20.97 -14.37
C PRO A 383 8.58 -21.08 -14.99
N ASP A 384 8.05 -22.31 -15.09
CA ASP A 384 6.65 -22.55 -15.45
C ASP A 384 5.74 -21.69 -14.56
N SER A 385 5.04 -20.76 -15.19
CA SER A 385 4.23 -19.76 -14.50
C SER A 385 3.02 -19.37 -15.33
N LEU A 386 1.92 -19.16 -14.62
CA LEU A 386 0.74 -18.48 -15.15
C LEU A 386 1.00 -16.98 -15.12
N THR A 387 1.05 -16.35 -16.29
CA THR A 387 1.22 -14.90 -16.41
C THR A 387 -0.12 -14.25 -16.70
N VAL A 388 -0.60 -13.42 -15.77
CA VAL A 388 -1.83 -12.65 -15.94
C VAL A 388 -1.45 -11.20 -16.27
N ARG A 389 -1.80 -10.74 -17.47
CA ARG A 389 -1.61 -9.38 -17.95
C ARG A 389 -2.86 -8.55 -17.65
N ILE A 390 -2.74 -7.56 -16.78
CA ILE A 390 -3.82 -6.62 -16.46
C ILE A 390 -3.47 -5.27 -17.07
N THR A 391 -4.33 -4.80 -17.97
CA THR A 391 -4.19 -3.49 -18.60
C THR A 391 -5.13 -2.50 -17.94
N VAL A 392 -4.56 -1.43 -17.38
CA VAL A 392 -5.27 -0.37 -16.67
C VAL A 392 -5.06 0.98 -17.35
N ARG A 393 -6.12 1.79 -17.37
CA ARG A 393 -6.10 3.15 -17.93
C ARG A 393 -6.49 4.16 -16.87
N ARG A 394 -5.76 5.27 -16.80
CA ARG A 394 -6.05 6.34 -15.84
C ARG A 394 -7.35 7.06 -16.21
N GLN A 395 -8.13 7.43 -15.20
CA GLN A 395 -9.25 8.35 -15.37
C GLN A 395 -8.75 9.80 -15.47
N SER A 396 -8.43 10.22 -16.69
CA SER A 396 -7.71 11.47 -17.00
C SER A 396 -8.52 12.76 -16.86
N GLN A 397 -9.86 12.69 -16.92
CA GLN A 397 -10.74 13.86 -16.99
C GLN A 397 -10.53 14.88 -15.85
N HIS A 398 -10.27 14.38 -14.64
CA HIS A 398 -10.00 15.24 -13.49
C HIS A 398 -8.68 16.00 -13.65
N TYR A 399 -7.63 15.35 -14.18
CA TYR A 399 -6.33 15.97 -14.40
C TYR A 399 -6.37 17.03 -15.50
N HIS A 400 -7.08 16.78 -16.61
CA HIS A 400 -7.31 17.79 -17.64
C HIS A 400 -7.94 19.06 -17.06
N THR A 401 -9.02 18.91 -16.27
CA THR A 401 -9.69 20.04 -15.63
C THR A 401 -8.78 20.78 -14.64
N LEU A 402 -8.01 20.04 -13.84
CA LEU A 402 -7.10 20.60 -12.83
C LEU A 402 -5.91 21.34 -13.44
N LEU A 403 -5.38 20.86 -14.56
CA LEU A 403 -4.15 21.36 -15.16
C LEU A 403 -4.36 22.41 -16.25
N GLU A 404 -5.35 22.23 -17.12
CA GLU A 404 -5.59 23.14 -18.24
C GLU A 404 -6.27 24.42 -17.78
N THR A 405 -7.18 24.36 -16.81
CA THR A 405 -7.93 25.54 -16.34
C THR A 405 -7.01 26.65 -15.81
N PRO A 406 -6.06 26.38 -14.89
CA PRO A 406 -5.14 27.43 -14.43
C PRO A 406 -4.22 27.94 -15.53
N LEU A 407 -3.83 27.06 -16.47
CA LEU A 407 -2.99 27.44 -17.60
C LEU A 407 -3.68 28.47 -18.50
N VAL A 408 -4.97 28.27 -18.81
CA VAL A 408 -5.76 29.23 -19.59
C VAL A 408 -5.85 30.57 -18.86
N VAL A 409 -6.10 30.55 -17.55
CA VAL A 409 -6.19 31.78 -16.73
C VAL A 409 -4.86 32.53 -16.70
N ILE A 410 -3.74 31.84 -16.43
CA ILE A 410 -2.40 32.44 -16.40
C ILE A 410 -2.04 33.00 -17.78
N SER A 411 -2.31 32.26 -18.86
CA SER A 411 -2.02 32.70 -20.22
C SER A 411 -2.82 33.95 -20.61
N MET A 412 -4.10 34.02 -20.20
CA MET A 412 -4.94 35.20 -20.40
C MET A 412 -4.44 36.41 -19.60
N LEU A 413 -4.07 36.24 -18.32
CA LEU A 413 -3.51 37.32 -17.50
C LEU A 413 -2.17 37.84 -18.04
N MET A 414 -1.30 36.93 -18.50
CA MET A 414 -0.03 37.29 -19.15
C MET A 414 -0.27 38.06 -20.44
N PHE A 415 -1.22 37.62 -21.28
CA PHE A 415 -1.61 38.36 -22.49
C PHE A 415 -2.15 39.75 -22.18
N LEU A 416 -3.05 39.88 -21.20
CA LEU A 416 -3.62 41.16 -20.77
C LEU A 416 -2.55 42.11 -20.22
N SER A 417 -1.48 41.60 -19.61
CA SER A 417 -0.39 42.42 -19.07
C SER A 417 0.32 43.25 -20.16
N PHE A 418 0.42 42.76 -21.39
CA PHE A 418 1.00 43.49 -22.53
C PHE A 418 0.11 44.66 -22.98
N TRP A 419 -1.19 44.63 -22.70
CA TRP A 419 -2.10 45.73 -23.06
C TRP A 419 -2.11 46.87 -22.04
N MET A 420 -1.50 46.66 -20.87
CA MET A 420 -1.31 47.70 -19.87
C MET A 420 -0.22 48.68 -20.29
N THR A 421 -0.38 49.94 -19.87
CA THR A 421 0.64 50.97 -20.14
C THR A 421 1.96 50.62 -19.44
N PRO A 422 3.11 50.85 -20.09
CA PRO A 422 4.43 50.48 -19.57
C PRO A 422 4.83 51.24 -18.28
N GLU A 423 4.13 52.33 -17.98
CA GLU A 423 4.33 53.15 -16.78
C GLU A 423 3.62 52.58 -15.54
N SER A 424 2.63 51.70 -15.74
CA SER A 424 1.82 51.12 -14.67
C SER A 424 2.67 50.24 -13.75
N SER A 425 2.68 50.55 -12.46
CA SER A 425 3.31 49.70 -11.43
C SER A 425 2.62 48.33 -11.31
N ASN A 426 1.35 48.23 -11.68
CA ASN A 426 0.54 47.03 -11.49
C ASN A 426 0.90 45.93 -12.50
N LYS A 427 1.49 46.30 -13.64
CA LYS A 427 1.90 45.36 -14.69
C LYS A 427 2.92 44.33 -14.18
N ILE A 428 3.96 44.81 -13.49
CA ILE A 428 4.99 43.94 -12.88
C ILE A 428 4.35 43.03 -11.82
N GLY A 429 3.43 43.57 -11.01
CA GLY A 429 2.71 42.81 -9.99
C GLY A 429 1.92 41.63 -10.57
N ILE A 430 1.18 41.83 -11.67
CA ILE A 430 0.42 40.77 -12.34
C ILE A 430 1.34 39.68 -12.89
N ILE A 431 2.46 40.06 -13.52
CA ILE A 431 3.44 39.10 -14.05
C ILE A 431 4.05 38.27 -12.90
N CYS A 432 4.42 38.91 -11.79
CA CYS A 432 4.92 38.22 -10.60
C CYS A 432 3.90 37.24 -10.02
N ILE A 433 2.63 37.63 -9.90
CA ILE A 433 1.56 36.74 -9.41
C ILE A 433 1.38 35.55 -10.36
N CYS A 434 1.40 35.77 -11.68
CA CYS A 434 1.32 34.70 -12.67
C CYS A 434 2.49 33.72 -12.55
N LEU A 435 3.72 34.21 -12.34
CA LEU A 435 4.90 33.37 -12.13
C LEU A 435 4.80 32.55 -10.83
N VAL A 436 4.28 33.13 -9.74
CA VAL A 436 4.07 32.40 -8.48
C VAL A 436 3.02 31.29 -8.67
N LEU A 437 1.90 31.59 -9.33
CA LEU A 437 0.87 30.59 -9.62
C LEU A 437 1.40 29.46 -10.51
N LEU A 438 2.23 29.79 -11.50
CA LEU A 438 2.88 28.81 -12.36
C LEU A 438 3.89 27.93 -11.59
N ALA A 439 4.67 28.52 -10.68
CA ALA A 439 5.60 27.78 -9.83
C ALA A 439 4.85 26.81 -8.89
N LEU A 440 3.75 27.25 -8.28
CA LEU A 440 2.89 26.40 -7.45
C LEU A 440 2.29 25.23 -8.26
N LEU A 441 1.91 25.48 -9.52
CA LEU A 441 1.39 24.45 -10.40
C LEU A 441 2.45 23.40 -10.76
N ILE A 442 3.69 23.83 -11.06
CA ILE A 442 4.82 22.90 -11.32
C ILE A 442 5.09 22.02 -10.10
N VAL A 443 5.10 22.61 -8.89
CA VAL A 443 5.27 21.85 -7.64
C VAL A 443 4.13 20.85 -7.46
N THR A 444 2.88 21.27 -7.72
CA THR A 444 1.70 20.40 -7.61
C THR A 444 1.80 19.22 -8.59
N ILE A 445 2.19 19.46 -9.84
CA ILE A 445 2.42 18.41 -10.83
C ILE A 445 3.52 17.45 -10.37
N GLY A 446 4.62 17.99 -9.81
CA GLY A 446 5.71 17.18 -9.25
C GLY A 446 5.26 16.26 -8.11
N THR A 447 4.27 16.67 -7.32
CA THR A 447 3.69 15.80 -6.26
C THR A 447 2.72 14.75 -6.78
N LEU A 448 2.13 14.95 -7.97
CA LEU A 448 1.19 14.01 -8.58
C LEU A 448 1.89 12.95 -9.45
N LEU A 449 3.13 13.20 -9.89
CA LEU A 449 3.90 12.31 -10.75
C LEU A 449 4.64 11.23 -9.94
N PRO A 450 4.47 9.93 -10.26
CA PRO A 450 5.09 8.82 -9.52
C PRO A 450 6.59 8.57 -9.80
N ALA A 451 7.27 9.47 -10.56
CA ALA A 451 8.68 9.43 -11.02
C ALA A 451 9.01 8.48 -12.21
N PRO A 452 10.13 8.69 -12.95
CA PRO A 452 10.78 9.95 -13.32
C PRO A 452 10.04 10.63 -14.50
N ALA A 453 9.96 11.96 -14.46
CA ALA A 453 9.12 12.76 -15.36
C ALA A 453 9.84 13.23 -16.64
N ASP A 454 10.98 12.62 -16.97
CA ASP A 454 11.89 13.11 -18.03
C ASP A 454 11.20 13.21 -19.40
N HIS A 455 10.20 12.36 -19.63
CA HIS A 455 9.45 12.26 -20.87
C HIS A 455 8.01 12.78 -20.78
N VAL A 456 7.60 13.48 -19.71
CA VAL A 456 6.21 14.01 -19.58
C VAL A 456 6.09 15.35 -20.35
N PRO A 457 5.38 15.41 -21.50
CA PRO A 457 5.35 16.60 -22.36
C PRO A 457 4.73 17.82 -21.67
N CYS A 458 3.68 17.61 -20.88
CA CYS A 458 3.01 18.68 -20.13
C CYS A 458 3.97 19.41 -19.18
N LEU A 459 4.82 18.70 -18.44
CA LEU A 459 5.79 19.30 -17.51
C LEU A 459 6.81 20.18 -18.24
N GLN A 460 7.22 19.78 -19.44
CA GLN A 460 8.09 20.58 -20.29
C GLN A 460 7.39 21.88 -20.72
N LEU A 461 6.12 21.83 -21.11
CA LEU A 461 5.31 23.03 -21.43
C LEU A 461 5.26 24.02 -20.24
N TYR A 462 4.95 23.57 -19.02
CA TYR A 462 4.93 24.46 -17.85
C TYR A 462 6.29 25.08 -17.54
N SER A 463 7.37 24.31 -17.71
CA SER A 463 8.74 24.79 -17.50
C SER A 463 9.13 25.86 -18.52
N TRP A 464 8.79 25.67 -19.80
CA TRP A 464 9.03 26.64 -20.87
C TRP A 464 8.21 27.92 -20.69
N LEU A 465 6.96 27.82 -20.21
CA LEU A 465 6.16 28.98 -19.84
C LEU A 465 6.76 29.78 -18.68
N MET A 466 7.41 29.09 -17.72
CA MET A 466 8.08 29.76 -16.61
C MET A 466 9.28 30.57 -17.11
N VAL A 467 10.10 29.97 -17.98
CA VAL A 467 11.23 30.67 -18.62
C VAL A 467 10.73 31.88 -19.42
N ALA A 468 9.68 31.71 -20.23
CA ALA A 468 9.10 32.82 -21.00
C ALA A 468 8.57 33.93 -20.09
N GLY A 469 7.88 33.59 -19.00
CA GLY A 469 7.39 34.56 -18.01
C GLY A 469 8.52 35.35 -17.35
N VAL A 470 9.65 34.71 -17.02
CA VAL A 470 10.84 35.39 -16.47
C VAL A 470 11.45 36.33 -17.51
N VAL A 471 11.57 35.92 -18.77
CA VAL A 471 12.05 36.79 -19.85
C VAL A 471 11.13 38.01 -20.04
N ILE A 472 9.81 37.82 -19.98
CA ILE A 472 8.83 38.91 -20.06
C ILE A 472 8.95 39.87 -18.87
N LEU A 473 9.20 39.34 -17.67
CA LEU A 473 9.45 40.16 -16.48
C LEU A 473 10.70 41.03 -16.66
N LEU A 474 11.80 40.47 -17.18
CA LEU A 474 13.04 41.20 -17.46
C LEU A 474 12.83 42.29 -18.54
N ILE A 475 12.12 41.97 -19.62
CA ILE A 475 11.79 42.94 -20.67
C ILE A 475 10.90 44.06 -20.11
N THR A 476 9.86 43.71 -19.34
CA THR A 476 8.94 44.69 -18.75
C THR A 476 9.64 45.61 -17.76
N THR A 477 10.49 45.06 -16.89
CA THR A 477 11.26 45.87 -15.93
C THR A 477 12.24 46.81 -16.63
N PHE A 478 12.90 46.35 -17.69
CA PHE A 478 13.75 47.19 -18.54
C PHE A 478 12.96 48.32 -19.21
N ILE A 479 11.81 48.02 -19.81
CA ILE A 479 10.91 49.01 -20.41
C ILE A 479 10.47 50.02 -19.35
N THR A 480 9.99 49.58 -18.19
CA THR A 480 9.56 50.47 -17.10
C THR A 480 10.70 51.35 -16.58
N CYS A 481 11.94 50.85 -16.55
CA CYS A 481 13.11 51.66 -16.19
C CYS A 481 13.36 52.77 -17.21
N ILE A 482 13.34 52.44 -18.51
CA ILE A 482 13.54 53.41 -19.59
C ILE A 482 12.41 54.45 -19.63
N THR A 483 11.15 54.03 -19.47
CA THR A 483 10.00 54.93 -19.56
C THR A 483 9.83 55.82 -18.34
N ARG A 484 10.33 55.42 -17.17
CA ARG A 484 10.33 56.26 -15.96
C ARG A 484 11.55 57.16 -15.82
N TYR A 485 12.67 56.79 -16.44
CA TYR A 485 13.85 57.65 -16.48
C TYR A 485 13.53 58.92 -17.27
N MET A 486 13.88 60.08 -16.71
CA MET A 486 13.69 61.38 -17.36
C MET A 486 14.83 61.61 -18.36
N HIS A 487 14.53 61.44 -19.64
CA HIS A 487 15.55 61.57 -20.70
C HIS A 487 15.75 63.03 -21.08
N SER A 488 17.01 63.46 -21.07
CA SER A 488 17.41 64.78 -21.58
C SER A 488 17.81 64.76 -23.05
N LYS A 489 18.05 63.59 -23.64
CA LYS A 489 18.42 63.41 -25.05
C LYS A 489 17.32 62.63 -25.79
N PRO A 490 17.04 62.99 -27.06
CA PRO A 490 16.13 62.20 -27.88
C PRO A 490 16.73 60.82 -28.18
N PRO A 491 15.89 59.80 -28.44
CA PRO A 491 16.36 58.50 -28.87
C PRO A 491 17.00 58.57 -30.26
N PRO A 492 17.89 57.61 -30.61
CA PRO A 492 18.56 57.55 -31.91
C PRO A 492 17.59 57.72 -33.08
N SER A 493 17.96 58.53 -34.07
CA SER A 493 17.13 58.91 -35.23
C SER A 493 16.57 57.72 -36.02
N LEU A 494 17.28 56.60 -36.06
CA LEU A 494 16.80 55.38 -36.71
C LEU A 494 15.59 54.77 -36.00
N LEU A 495 15.64 54.68 -34.66
CA LEU A 495 14.59 54.03 -33.87
C LEU A 495 13.29 54.83 -33.87
N SER A 496 13.43 56.14 -33.80
CA SER A 496 12.28 57.04 -33.86
C SER A 496 11.64 57.10 -35.24
N LEU A 497 12.44 57.04 -36.32
CA LEU A 497 11.93 56.97 -37.68
C LEU A 497 11.11 55.68 -37.89
N ILE A 498 11.58 54.55 -37.36
CA ILE A 498 10.88 53.27 -37.44
C ILE A 498 9.55 53.33 -36.67
N VAL A 499 9.55 53.83 -35.44
CA VAL A 499 8.37 53.85 -34.57
C VAL A 499 7.33 54.89 -35.01
N SER A 500 7.76 55.98 -35.68
CA SER A 500 6.87 56.99 -36.25
C SER A 500 6.31 56.63 -37.63
N HIS A 501 6.82 55.57 -38.27
CA HIS A 501 6.35 55.17 -39.60
C HIS A 501 4.90 54.63 -39.53
N PRO A 502 3.99 55.05 -40.44
CA PRO A 502 2.57 54.67 -40.39
C PRO A 502 2.33 53.15 -40.47
N ILE A 503 3.22 52.42 -41.15
CA ILE A 503 3.20 50.95 -41.21
C ILE A 503 3.45 50.35 -39.82
N ALA A 504 4.46 50.84 -39.09
CA ALA A 504 4.80 50.34 -37.76
C ALA A 504 3.72 50.72 -36.74
N GLN A 505 3.15 51.92 -36.83
CA GLN A 505 2.04 52.35 -35.97
C GLN A 505 0.79 51.50 -36.14
N ASN A 506 0.41 51.17 -37.38
CA ASN A 506 -0.74 50.31 -37.65
C ASN A 506 -0.46 48.84 -37.28
N ALA A 507 0.75 48.33 -37.54
CA ALA A 507 1.11 46.94 -37.24
C ALA A 507 1.23 46.65 -35.73
N LEU A 508 1.76 47.60 -34.95
CA LEU A 508 1.96 47.46 -33.51
C LEU A 508 0.85 48.13 -32.67
N LEU A 509 -0.19 48.68 -33.32
CA LEU A 509 -1.31 49.38 -32.68
C LEU A 509 -0.83 50.48 -31.71
N LEU A 510 0.12 51.28 -32.17
CA LEU A 510 0.72 52.35 -31.37
C LEU A 510 -0.18 53.60 -31.34
N PRO A 511 -0.21 54.36 -30.23
CA PRO A 511 -0.88 55.66 -30.18
C PRO A 511 -0.32 56.60 -31.26
N LYS A 512 -1.20 57.31 -31.98
CA LYS A 512 -0.78 58.34 -32.92
C LYS A 512 -0.20 59.54 -32.16
N LEU A 513 1.00 59.95 -32.52
CA LEU A 513 1.56 61.23 -32.09
C LEU A 513 0.74 62.35 -32.75
N ASN A 514 0.10 63.18 -31.93
CA ASN A 514 -0.51 64.43 -32.40
C ASN A 514 0.60 65.46 -32.67
N SER A 515 1.42 65.23 -33.69
CA SER A 515 2.29 66.26 -34.25
C SER A 515 1.64 66.81 -35.51
N GLU A 516 1.50 68.14 -35.60
CA GLU A 516 1.09 68.82 -36.81
C GLU A 516 1.87 68.31 -38.04
N PRO A 517 1.22 68.17 -39.22
CA PRO A 517 1.85 67.62 -40.41
C PRO A 517 2.98 68.56 -40.88
N GLY A 518 4.24 68.21 -40.59
CA GLY A 518 5.40 68.97 -41.06
C GLY A 518 6.69 68.88 -40.24
N LYS A 519 6.66 68.45 -38.97
CA LYS A 519 7.89 68.28 -38.17
C LYS A 519 8.50 66.90 -38.39
N SER A 520 9.33 66.78 -39.42
CA SER A 520 10.18 65.60 -39.63
C SER A 520 11.21 65.48 -38.50
N TYR A 521 11.45 64.26 -38.02
CA TYR A 521 12.39 63.94 -36.94
C TYR A 521 13.80 64.51 -37.17
N ASN A 522 14.16 64.77 -38.43
CA ASN A 522 15.42 65.38 -38.85
C ASN A 522 15.67 66.79 -38.27
N GLN A 523 14.67 67.46 -37.68
CA GLN A 523 14.85 68.75 -37.00
C GLN A 523 15.29 68.62 -35.52
N LEU A 524 15.43 67.41 -34.97
CA LEU A 524 15.84 67.18 -33.58
C LEU A 524 17.36 66.95 -33.41
N GLU A 525 18.08 66.58 -34.47
CA GLU A 525 19.54 66.35 -34.44
C GLU A 525 20.36 67.61 -34.77
N GLU A 526 19.78 68.62 -35.43
CA GLU A 526 20.52 69.74 -36.00
C GLU A 526 20.81 70.91 -35.01
N SER A 527 20.57 70.74 -33.71
CA SER A 527 20.69 71.85 -32.73
C SER A 527 21.95 71.86 -31.87
N ASN A 528 22.91 70.94 -32.06
CA ASN A 528 24.06 70.83 -31.15
C ASN A 528 25.42 71.28 -31.70
N ASP A 529 25.55 71.65 -32.97
CA ASP A 529 26.84 72.08 -33.54
C ASP A 529 26.73 73.36 -34.38
N ILE A 530 26.49 74.53 -33.76
CA ILE A 530 26.80 75.83 -34.40
C ILE A 530 27.41 76.78 -33.37
N ASN A 531 28.68 77.13 -33.62
CA ASN A 531 29.47 78.13 -32.91
C ASN A 531 28.79 79.51 -32.87
N GLU A 532 28.97 80.20 -31.75
CA GLU A 532 28.66 81.61 -31.54
C GLU A 532 29.16 82.50 -32.68
N SER A 533 28.25 83.20 -33.36
CA SER A 533 28.39 84.64 -33.64
C SER A 533 27.22 85.20 -34.46
N SER A 534 26.89 86.45 -34.12
CA SER A 534 25.99 87.40 -34.78
C SER A 534 24.48 87.27 -34.50
N ALA A 535 23.98 88.36 -33.90
CA ALA A 535 22.60 88.62 -33.54
C ALA A 535 21.76 89.02 -34.77
N ASP A 536 20.44 88.89 -34.58
CA ASP A 536 19.33 89.35 -35.44
C ASP A 536 19.02 88.57 -36.72
N LEU A 537 18.17 87.54 -36.59
CA LEU A 537 16.84 87.51 -37.23
C LEU A 537 16.02 86.31 -36.70
N SER A 538 14.86 86.60 -36.13
CA SER A 538 13.91 85.66 -35.56
C SER A 538 13.48 84.55 -36.53
N SER A 539 14.00 83.34 -36.34
CA SER A 539 13.28 82.11 -36.63
C SER A 539 13.25 81.27 -35.36
N ARG A 540 12.05 80.86 -34.94
CA ARG A 540 11.82 80.08 -33.73
C ARG A 540 12.48 78.71 -33.90
N ILE A 541 13.70 78.54 -33.39
CA ILE A 541 14.27 77.23 -33.12
C ILE A 541 13.54 76.70 -31.88
N ILE A 542 12.48 75.93 -32.10
CA ILE A 542 11.72 75.28 -31.04
C ILE A 542 12.55 74.07 -30.59
N THR A 543 13.32 74.23 -29.50
CA THR A 543 13.85 73.07 -28.78
C THR A 543 12.67 72.18 -28.39
N PRO A 544 12.71 70.86 -28.68
CA PRO A 544 11.65 69.94 -28.26
C PRO A 544 11.48 70.03 -26.74
N SER A 545 10.24 70.13 -26.28
CA SER A 545 9.96 70.14 -24.85
C SER A 545 10.39 68.80 -24.23
N HIS A 546 10.85 68.80 -22.98
CA HIS A 546 11.15 67.56 -22.25
C HIS A 546 9.97 66.57 -22.25
N GLN A 547 8.73 67.06 -22.40
CA GLN A 547 7.52 66.25 -22.53
C GLN A 547 7.45 65.50 -23.88
N GLU A 548 7.84 66.13 -24.99
CA GLU A 548 7.87 65.49 -26.32
C GLU A 548 8.95 64.40 -26.39
N ILE A 549 10.13 64.67 -25.80
CA ILE A 549 11.21 63.67 -25.69
C ILE A 549 10.73 62.45 -24.90
N GLN A 550 10.05 62.68 -23.77
CA GLN A 550 9.53 61.60 -22.93
C GLN A 550 8.44 60.78 -23.64
N GLN A 551 7.55 61.43 -24.40
CA GLN A 551 6.50 60.74 -25.17
C GLN A 551 7.07 59.79 -26.22
N ILE A 552 8.17 60.16 -26.88
CA ILE A 552 8.83 59.29 -27.87
C ILE A 552 9.46 58.06 -27.18
N TRP A 553 10.07 58.22 -26.01
CA TRP A 553 10.60 57.10 -25.23
C TRP A 553 9.50 56.14 -24.73
N ILE A 554 8.33 56.66 -24.32
CA ILE A 554 7.15 55.85 -23.95
C ILE A 554 6.63 55.08 -25.17
N LEU A 555 6.63 55.71 -26.35
CA LEU A 555 6.19 55.08 -27.59
C LEU A 555 7.13 53.93 -28.00
N ILE A 556 8.45 54.13 -27.87
CA ILE A 556 9.44 53.07 -28.09
C ILE A 556 9.24 51.91 -27.10
N GLY A 557 9.05 52.22 -25.82
CA GLY A 557 8.76 51.20 -24.80
C GLY A 557 7.49 50.40 -25.11
N THR A 558 6.44 51.07 -25.59
CA THR A 558 5.19 50.44 -26.03
C THR A 558 5.41 49.56 -27.27
N ALA A 559 6.24 49.99 -28.22
CA ALA A 559 6.58 49.20 -29.40
C ALA A 559 7.31 47.90 -29.04
N VAL A 560 8.31 47.97 -28.15
CA VAL A 560 9.04 46.77 -27.66
C VAL A 560 8.08 45.82 -26.94
N ASP A 561 7.16 46.35 -26.15
CA ASP A 561 6.15 45.55 -25.44
C ASP A 561 5.20 44.80 -26.39
N ARG A 562 4.76 45.46 -27.47
CA ARG A 562 3.92 44.86 -28.51
C ARG A 562 4.66 43.79 -29.30
N ILE A 563 5.95 44.00 -29.58
CA ILE A 563 6.82 42.98 -30.21
C ILE A 563 6.95 41.77 -29.28
N ALA A 564 7.21 41.98 -27.99
CA ALA A 564 7.29 40.90 -27.00
C ALA A 564 5.96 40.12 -26.90
N CYS A 565 4.81 40.79 -27.00
CA CYS A 565 3.50 40.16 -27.06
C CYS A 565 3.35 39.23 -28.29
N ILE A 566 3.75 39.69 -29.48
CA ILE A 566 3.71 38.88 -30.71
C ILE A 566 4.61 37.64 -30.57
N ILE A 567 5.83 37.82 -30.06
CA ILE A 567 6.76 36.71 -29.82
C ILE A 567 6.17 35.70 -28.82
N TYR A 568 5.54 36.19 -27.74
CA TYR A 568 4.89 35.33 -26.75
C TYR A 568 3.72 34.54 -27.34
N ILE A 569 2.89 35.15 -28.19
CA ILE A 569 1.79 34.45 -28.88
C ILE A 569 2.34 33.37 -29.81
N ILE A 570 3.37 33.68 -30.61
CA ILE A 570 4.01 32.69 -31.49
C ILE A 570 4.57 31.53 -30.66
N PHE A 571 5.23 31.83 -29.54
CA PHE A 571 5.75 30.83 -28.62
C PHE A 571 4.63 29.95 -28.03
N LEU A 572 3.53 30.54 -27.58
CA LEU A 572 2.36 29.79 -27.09
C LEU A 572 1.80 28.85 -28.16
N ILE A 573 1.66 29.32 -29.41
CA ILE A 573 1.19 28.49 -30.53
C ILE A 573 2.14 27.32 -30.78
N ILE A 574 3.45 27.57 -30.82
CA ILE A 574 4.47 26.52 -31.04
C ILE A 574 4.39 25.45 -29.94
N ILE A 575 4.22 25.85 -28.68
CA ILE A 575 4.15 24.85 -27.60
C ILE A 575 2.82 24.09 -27.61
N LEU A 576 1.69 24.77 -27.87
CA LEU A 576 0.39 24.10 -28.01
C LEU A 576 0.42 23.03 -29.13
N ILE A 577 1.12 23.30 -30.24
CA ILE A 577 1.30 22.32 -31.32
C ILE A 577 2.18 21.14 -30.92
N LYS A 578 3.16 21.33 -30.02
CA LYS A 578 4.06 20.27 -29.56
C LYS A 578 3.50 19.41 -28.42
N CYS A 579 2.44 19.87 -27.75
CA CYS A 579 1.85 19.22 -26.58
C CYS A 579 0.59 18.39 -26.90
N ASN A 580 0.15 18.43 -28.16
CA ASN A 580 -0.96 17.67 -28.72
C ASN A 580 -0.39 16.62 -29.69
#